data_AF-A0A318CWM8-F1
#
_entry.id   AF-A0A318CWM8-F1
#
_cell.length_a   1.000
_cell.length_b   1.000
_cell.length_c   1.000
_cell.angle_alpha   90.00
_cell.angle_beta   90.00
_cell.angle_gamma   90.00
#
_symmetry.space_group_name_H-M   'P 1'
#
loop_
_entity.id
_entity.type
_entity.pdbx_description
1 polymer ?
#
loop_
_entity_poly.entity_id
_entity_poly.type
_entity_poly.pdbx_seq_one_letter_code
_entity_poly.pdbx_strand_id
1 'polypeptide(L)'
;MRRSKSDPKLFTFDKLVDYFRSVIKEFPDKRIGNNTRYSIEDAAAGAFSIFFTQSPSFLAFQKAMQEKKGQNNAQTLFGMYQIPSDNHIRDLLDEVHPSYVFPVFSYILDGLYTLGYLDMFRSINNTLLIPLDGTQYFSSHTIHCDNCSTKNHRNGT
;
A
#
# COMPACT_ATOMS: atom_id res chain seq x y z
N MET A 1 -1.10 10.22 -34.71
CA MET A 1 -2.42 9.76 -34.21
C MET A 1 -2.94 10.80 -33.23
N ARG A 2 -3.94 11.60 -33.62
CA ARG A 2 -4.51 12.69 -32.80
C ARG A 2 -5.33 12.06 -31.67
N ARG A 3 -4.93 12.26 -30.41
CA ARG A 3 -5.70 11.81 -29.25
C ARG A 3 -6.92 12.73 -29.07
N SER A 4 -8.10 12.13 -29.11
CA SER A 4 -9.37 12.75 -28.71
C SER A 4 -9.25 13.28 -27.29
N LYS A 5 -9.54 14.57 -27.08
CA LYS A 5 -9.74 15.18 -25.77
C LYS A 5 -11.09 14.70 -25.21
N SER A 6 -11.18 13.46 -24.76
CA SER A 6 -12.16 13.11 -23.73
C SER A 6 -11.63 13.66 -22.43
N ASP A 7 -12.41 14.50 -21.75
CA ASP A 7 -12.08 15.06 -20.45
C ASP A 7 -11.64 13.91 -19.53
N PRO A 8 -10.34 13.81 -19.15
CA PRO A 8 -9.90 12.69 -18.34
C PRO A 8 -10.63 12.83 -17.02
N LYS A 9 -11.44 11.83 -16.65
CA LYS A 9 -11.92 11.71 -15.28
C LYS A 9 -10.71 11.88 -14.38
N LEU A 10 -10.66 13.01 -13.67
CA LEU A 10 -9.49 13.41 -12.91
C LEU A 10 -9.21 12.30 -11.89
N PHE A 11 -8.04 11.70 -11.95
CA PHE A 11 -7.59 10.78 -10.92
C PHE A 11 -7.34 11.59 -9.65
N THR A 12 -8.19 11.39 -8.63
CA THR A 12 -8.12 12.08 -7.34
C THR A 12 -7.89 11.08 -6.22
N PHE A 13 -7.51 11.59 -5.05
CA PHE A 13 -7.36 10.77 -3.85
C PHE A 13 -8.67 10.06 -3.47
N ASP A 14 -9.81 10.75 -3.52
CA ASP A 14 -11.10 10.13 -3.21
C ASP A 14 -11.42 8.97 -4.18
N LYS A 15 -11.09 9.13 -5.46
CA LYS A 15 -11.25 8.06 -6.45
C LYS A 15 -10.28 6.89 -6.25
N LEU A 16 -9.11 7.16 -5.69
CA LEU A 16 -8.18 6.11 -5.25
C LEU A 16 -8.77 5.34 -4.07
N VAL A 17 -9.27 6.04 -3.05
CA VAL A 17 -9.87 5.40 -1.87
C VAL A 17 -11.11 4.60 -2.27
N ASP A 18 -11.99 5.15 -3.10
CA ASP A 18 -13.17 4.45 -3.61
C ASP A 18 -12.80 3.14 -4.32
N TYR A 19 -11.81 3.19 -5.23
CA TYR A 19 -11.36 2.02 -5.97
C TYR A 19 -10.70 1.00 -5.04
N PHE A 20 -9.80 1.45 -4.16
CA PHE A 20 -9.17 0.60 -3.15
C PHE A 20 -10.22 -0.12 -2.30
N ARG A 21 -11.25 0.61 -1.83
CA ARG A 21 -12.36 0.03 -1.07
C ARG A 21 -13.16 -0.99 -1.87
N SER A 22 -13.31 -0.80 -3.17
CA SER A 22 -13.97 -1.80 -4.03
C SER A 22 -13.17 -3.10 -4.14
N VAL A 23 -11.84 -3.02 -4.12
CA VAL A 23 -10.95 -4.17 -4.20
C VAL A 23 -10.92 -4.94 -2.87
N ILE A 24 -10.80 -4.24 -1.74
CA ILE A 24 -10.68 -4.90 -0.42
C ILE A 24 -11.97 -5.56 0.08
N LYS A 25 -13.11 -5.30 -0.55
CA LYS A 25 -14.37 -6.03 -0.32
C LYS A 25 -14.26 -7.51 -0.68
N GLU A 26 -13.40 -7.84 -1.63
CA GLU A 26 -13.17 -9.20 -2.10
C GLU A 26 -12.08 -9.92 -1.29
N PHE A 27 -11.60 -9.33 -0.20
CA PHE A 27 -10.58 -9.97 0.63
C PHE A 27 -11.14 -11.23 1.30
N PRO A 28 -10.37 -12.33 1.33
CA PRO A 28 -10.75 -13.51 2.07
C PRO A 28 -10.74 -13.20 3.57
N ASP A 29 -11.81 -13.55 4.27
CA ASP A 29 -11.89 -13.43 5.72
C ASP A 29 -11.80 -14.82 6.35
N LYS A 30 -10.73 -15.05 7.13
CA LYS A 30 -10.47 -16.33 7.81
C LYS A 30 -11.46 -16.64 8.92
N ARG A 31 -12.19 -15.62 9.39
CA ARG A 31 -13.08 -15.72 10.54
C ARG A 31 -14.40 -16.39 10.17
N ILE A 32 -14.95 -17.14 11.13
CA ILE A 32 -16.22 -17.83 10.99
C ILE A 32 -17.12 -17.41 12.17
N GLY A 33 -18.36 -16.99 11.87
CA GLY A 33 -19.36 -16.62 12.87
C GLY A 33 -19.34 -15.13 13.26
N ASN A 34 -19.61 -14.82 14.53
CA ASN A 34 -19.90 -13.46 15.01
C ASN A 34 -18.66 -12.66 15.47
N ASN A 35 -17.44 -13.13 15.18
CA ASN A 35 -16.19 -12.44 15.52
C ASN A 35 -15.79 -11.35 14.50
N THR A 36 -16.78 -10.71 13.87
CA THR A 36 -16.63 -9.75 12.77
C THR A 36 -16.87 -8.29 13.19
N ARG A 37 -16.69 -7.98 14.49
CA ARG A 37 -16.88 -6.61 15.03
C ARG A 37 -16.19 -5.54 14.17
N TYR A 38 -14.94 -5.82 13.78
CA TYR A 38 -14.21 -5.03 12.78
C TYR A 38 -14.31 -5.76 11.44
N SER A 39 -14.79 -5.07 10.40
CA SER A 39 -14.80 -5.64 9.06
C SER A 39 -13.38 -5.84 8.54
N ILE A 40 -13.19 -6.79 7.62
CA ILE A 40 -11.90 -6.96 6.95
C ILE A 40 -11.53 -5.72 6.11
N GLU A 41 -12.54 -5.03 5.57
CA GLU A 41 -12.41 -3.77 4.85
C GLU A 41 -11.83 -2.66 5.74
N ASP A 42 -12.33 -2.52 6.98
CA ASP A 42 -11.80 -1.54 7.95
C ASP A 42 -10.36 -1.90 8.33
N ALA A 43 -10.04 -3.18 8.49
CA ALA A 43 -8.67 -3.62 8.76
C ALA A 43 -7.73 -3.28 7.59
N ALA A 44 -8.13 -3.59 6.36
CA ALA A 44 -7.36 -3.28 5.16
C ALA A 44 -7.20 -1.76 4.93
N ALA A 45 -8.25 -0.97 5.14
CA ALA A 45 -8.19 0.49 5.10
C ALA A 45 -7.28 1.06 6.20
N GLY A 46 -7.32 0.49 7.41
CA GLY A 46 -6.39 0.82 8.48
C GLY A 46 -4.93 0.57 8.08
N ALA A 47 -4.63 -0.62 7.54
CA ALA A 47 -3.30 -0.96 7.04
C ALA A 47 -2.83 -0.01 5.92
N PHE A 48 -3.72 0.36 4.99
CA PHE A 48 -3.39 1.31 3.92
C PHE A 48 -3.13 2.72 4.46
N SER A 49 -3.89 3.16 5.46
CA SER A 49 -3.79 4.51 6.01
C SER A 49 -2.44 4.81 6.66
N ILE A 50 -1.71 3.80 7.13
CA ILE A 50 -0.41 4.00 7.81
C ILE A 50 0.62 4.64 6.88
N PHE A 51 0.53 4.40 5.57
CA PHE A 51 1.41 5.00 4.57
C PHE A 51 1.22 6.51 4.40
N PHE A 52 0.15 7.07 4.96
CA PHE A 52 -0.21 8.48 4.87
C PHE A 52 -0.02 9.23 6.20
N THR A 53 0.37 8.54 7.27
CA THR A 53 0.48 9.13 8.61
C THR A 53 1.86 8.90 9.21
N GLN A 54 2.49 9.96 9.72
CA GLN A 54 3.78 9.89 10.39
C GLN A 54 3.60 9.77 11.91
N SER A 55 2.89 8.72 12.37
CA SER A 55 2.71 8.48 13.81
C SER A 55 3.21 7.08 14.19
N PRO A 56 3.93 6.93 15.32
CA PRO A 56 4.35 5.63 15.83
C PRO A 56 3.19 4.70 16.23
N SER A 57 1.99 5.25 16.48
CA SER A 57 0.80 4.48 16.77
C SER A 57 -0.38 5.03 15.98
N PHE A 58 -0.84 4.24 15.01
CA PHE A 58 -2.00 4.57 14.18
C PHE A 58 -3.23 4.84 15.05
N LEU A 59 -3.58 3.91 15.95
CA LEU A 59 -4.78 4.04 16.78
C LEU A 59 -4.72 5.26 17.72
N ALA A 60 -3.58 5.51 18.37
CA ALA A 60 -3.44 6.65 19.28
C ALA A 60 -3.58 7.97 18.51
N PHE A 61 -3.02 8.06 17.30
CA PHE A 61 -3.15 9.22 16.44
C PHE A 61 -4.61 9.51 16.08
N GLN A 62 -5.38 8.50 15.68
CA GLN A 62 -6.79 8.69 15.34
C GLN A 62 -7.62 9.13 16.57
N LYS A 63 -7.37 8.54 17.75
CA LYS A 63 -8.04 8.93 19.00
C LYS A 63 -7.76 10.39 19.39
N ALA A 64 -6.49 10.79 19.35
CA ALA A 64 -6.10 12.16 19.69
C ALA A 64 -6.75 13.19 18.75
N MET A 65 -6.87 12.88 17.44
CA MET A 65 -7.59 13.76 16.52
C MET A 65 -9.09 13.80 16.81
N GLN A 66 -9.70 12.66 17.13
CA GLN A 66 -11.11 12.60 17.50
C GLN A 66 -11.40 13.46 18.73
N GLU A 67 -10.58 13.35 19.78
CA GLU A 67 -10.73 14.14 21.01
C GLU A 67 -10.52 15.64 20.77
N LYS A 68 -9.51 16.01 19.96
CA LYS A 68 -9.15 17.41 19.73
C LYS A 68 -10.03 18.12 18.69
N LYS A 69 -10.52 17.40 17.68
CA LYS A 69 -11.18 17.98 16.50
C LYS A 69 -12.59 17.43 16.23
N GLY A 70 -13.05 16.43 16.97
CA GLY A 70 -14.32 15.76 16.73
C GLY A 70 -14.34 14.88 15.47
N GLN A 71 -13.22 14.73 14.78
CA GLN A 71 -13.08 13.95 13.56
C GLN A 71 -11.69 13.34 13.45
N ASN A 72 -11.57 12.24 12.71
CA ASN A 72 -10.31 11.54 12.47
C ASN A 72 -10.15 11.12 10.99
N ASN A 73 -8.92 10.87 10.55
CA ASN A 73 -8.61 10.57 9.15
C ASN A 73 -9.06 9.16 8.76
N ALA A 74 -9.02 8.21 9.69
CA ALA A 74 -9.52 6.84 9.45
C ALA A 74 -10.96 6.88 8.91
N GLN A 75 -11.83 7.68 9.53
CA GLN A 75 -13.21 7.85 9.09
C GLN A 75 -13.35 8.80 7.91
N THR A 76 -12.70 9.97 7.94
CA THR A 76 -12.95 11.02 6.94
C THR A 76 -12.20 10.84 5.62
N LEU A 77 -10.98 10.30 5.64
CA LEU A 77 -10.16 10.09 4.44
C LEU A 77 -10.21 8.65 3.92
N PHE A 78 -10.31 7.67 4.82
CA PHE A 78 -10.25 6.25 4.45
C PHE A 78 -11.61 5.54 4.58
N GLY A 79 -12.63 6.24 5.10
CA GLY A 79 -14.01 5.76 5.18
C GLY A 79 -14.23 4.58 6.13
N MET A 80 -13.32 4.37 7.08
CA MET A 80 -13.46 3.29 8.07
C MET A 80 -14.66 3.53 8.96
N TYR A 81 -15.36 2.47 9.37
CA TYR A 81 -16.45 2.56 10.34
C TYR A 81 -15.92 2.39 11.76
N GLN A 82 -15.14 1.34 11.99
CA GLN A 82 -14.46 1.05 13.24
C GLN A 82 -12.95 1.00 13.03
N ILE A 83 -12.19 1.40 14.04
CA ILE A 83 -10.72 1.47 13.96
C ILE A 83 -10.14 0.30 14.75
N PRO A 84 -9.74 -0.81 14.09
CA PRO A 84 -9.07 -1.91 14.75
C PRO A 84 -7.67 -1.49 15.26
N SER A 85 -7.14 -2.24 16.22
CA SER A 85 -5.74 -2.07 16.66
C SER A 85 -4.78 -2.68 15.65
N ASP A 86 -3.53 -2.21 15.65
CA ASP A 86 -2.49 -2.69 14.74
C ASP A 86 -2.29 -4.22 14.83
N ASN A 87 -2.40 -4.80 16.04
CA ASN A 87 -2.30 -6.26 16.21
C ASN A 87 -3.47 -7.00 15.56
N HIS A 88 -4.69 -6.45 15.65
CA HIS A 88 -5.85 -7.06 15.01
C HIS A 88 -5.81 -6.90 13.49
N ILE A 89 -5.31 -5.76 12.98
CA ILE A 89 -5.06 -5.55 11.55
C ILE A 89 -4.12 -6.63 11.01
N ARG A 90 -2.97 -6.85 11.66
CA ARG A 90 -2.00 -7.87 11.22
C ARG A 90 -2.61 -9.26 11.20
N ASP A 91 -3.23 -9.67 12.31
CA ASP A 91 -3.86 -10.99 12.41
C ASP A 91 -4.87 -11.24 11.28
N LEU A 92 -5.71 -10.26 10.94
CA LEU A 92 -6.69 -10.42 9.86
C LEU A 92 -6.05 -10.47 8.46
N LEU A 93 -4.99 -9.70 8.23
CA LEU A 93 -4.41 -9.53 6.90
C LEU A 93 -3.28 -10.52 6.57
N ASP A 94 -2.74 -11.23 7.56
CA ASP A 94 -1.63 -12.19 7.36
C ASP A 94 -1.97 -13.30 6.36
N GLU A 95 -3.24 -13.66 6.19
CA GLU A 95 -3.70 -14.68 5.23
C GLU A 95 -4.10 -14.11 3.87
N VAL A 96 -4.16 -12.78 3.73
CA VAL A 96 -4.54 -12.13 2.48
C VAL A 96 -3.35 -12.08 1.52
N HIS A 97 -3.43 -12.84 0.44
CA HIS A 97 -2.37 -12.87 -0.56
C HIS A 97 -2.19 -11.48 -1.23
N PRO A 98 -0.95 -11.00 -1.48
CA PRO A 98 -0.73 -9.68 -2.08
C PRO A 98 -1.38 -9.48 -3.45
N SER A 99 -1.65 -10.55 -4.20
CA SER A 99 -2.30 -10.46 -5.51
C SER A 99 -3.67 -9.78 -5.48
N TYR A 100 -4.36 -9.81 -4.34
CA TYR A 100 -5.65 -9.14 -4.19
C TYR A 100 -5.54 -7.62 -4.37
N VAL A 101 -4.40 -7.00 -4.07
CA VAL A 101 -4.21 -5.54 -4.21
C VAL A 101 -3.48 -5.13 -5.48
N PHE A 102 -3.02 -6.06 -6.32
CA PHE A 102 -2.34 -5.73 -7.58
C PHE A 102 -3.16 -4.80 -8.50
N PRO A 103 -4.50 -4.94 -8.62
CA PRO A 103 -5.29 -4.02 -9.42
C PRO A 103 -5.20 -2.57 -8.96
N VAL A 104 -5.00 -2.33 -7.66
CA VAL A 104 -4.87 -0.97 -7.09
C VAL A 104 -3.60 -0.29 -7.59
N PHE A 105 -2.50 -1.03 -7.68
CA PHE A 105 -1.25 -0.51 -8.24
C PHE A 105 -1.41 -0.09 -9.69
N SER A 106 -2.00 -0.96 -10.53
CA SER A 106 -2.28 -0.64 -11.94
C SER A 106 -3.18 0.57 -12.07
N TYR A 107 -4.24 0.66 -11.26
CA TYR A 107 -5.16 1.80 -11.27
C TYR A 107 -4.46 3.13 -10.95
N ILE A 108 -3.57 3.15 -9.95
CA ILE A 108 -2.77 4.33 -9.62
C ILE A 108 -1.85 4.69 -10.79
N LEU A 109 -1.11 3.71 -11.32
CA LEU A 109 -0.14 3.92 -12.38
C LEU A 109 -0.81 4.47 -13.65
N ASP A 110 -1.95 3.89 -14.04
CA ASP A 110 -2.74 4.31 -15.20
C ASP A 110 -3.31 5.72 -15.02
N GLY A 111 -3.76 6.04 -13.79
CA GLY A 111 -4.21 7.38 -13.43
C GLY A 111 -3.10 8.42 -13.59
N LEU A 112 -1.92 8.16 -13.02
CA LEU A 112 -0.75 9.03 -13.14
C LEU A 112 -0.26 9.16 -14.59
N TYR A 113 -0.27 8.07 -15.34
CA TYR A 113 0.08 8.06 -16.76
C TYR A 113 -0.90 8.92 -17.57
N THR A 114 -2.20 8.77 -17.36
CA THR A 114 -3.25 9.49 -18.10
C THR A 114 -3.20 11.00 -17.83
N LEU A 115 -2.83 11.40 -16.61
CA LEU A 115 -2.63 12.81 -16.24
C LEU A 115 -1.29 13.39 -16.71
N GLY A 116 -0.42 12.58 -17.33
CA GLY A 116 0.90 13.02 -17.82
C GLY A 116 1.96 13.19 -16.74
N TYR A 117 1.69 12.82 -15.48
CA TYR A 117 2.67 12.95 -14.40
C TYR A 117 3.92 12.09 -14.61
N LEU A 118 3.77 10.94 -15.29
CA LEU A 118 4.90 10.05 -15.58
C LEU A 118 5.82 10.60 -16.67
N ASP A 119 5.41 11.60 -17.46
CA ASP A 119 6.23 12.13 -18.55
C ASP A 119 7.46 12.89 -18.03
N MET A 120 7.38 13.45 -16.82
CA MET A 120 8.53 14.09 -16.15
C MET A 120 9.64 13.10 -15.78
N PHE A 121 9.33 11.80 -15.73
CA PHE A 121 10.27 10.74 -15.38
C PHE A 121 10.80 10.00 -16.61
N ARG A 122 10.55 10.52 -17.82
CA ARG A 122 11.10 9.93 -19.05
C ARG A 122 12.51 10.42 -19.31
N SER A 123 13.36 9.53 -19.82
CA SER A 123 14.78 9.81 -20.11
C SER A 123 15.16 9.31 -21.52
N ILE A 124 16.39 8.81 -21.68
CA ILE A 124 16.98 8.33 -22.93
C ILE A 124 16.00 7.40 -23.65
N ASN A 125 15.83 7.62 -24.96
CA ASN A 125 14.94 6.86 -25.83
C ASN A 125 13.49 6.79 -25.34
N ASN A 126 13.00 7.83 -24.65
CA ASN A 126 11.63 7.92 -24.14
C ASN A 126 11.26 6.84 -23.11
N THR A 127 12.26 6.22 -22.48
CA THR A 127 12.08 5.20 -21.44
C THR A 127 11.66 5.83 -20.12
N LEU A 128 10.83 5.12 -19.34
CA LEU A 128 10.42 5.57 -18.00
C LEU A 128 11.50 5.19 -16.99
N LEU A 129 11.98 6.15 -16.21
CA LEU A 129 12.91 5.89 -15.11
C LEU A 129 12.16 5.21 -13.97
N ILE A 130 12.59 4.00 -13.61
CA ILE A 130 12.09 3.26 -12.46
C ILE A 130 13.24 3.19 -11.45
N PRO A 131 13.14 3.87 -10.29
CA PRO A 131 14.13 3.69 -9.24
C PRO A 131 13.98 2.27 -8.70
N LEU A 132 15.00 1.46 -8.90
CA LEU A 132 15.12 0.15 -8.27
C LEU A 132 15.97 0.33 -7.02
N ASP A 133 15.34 0.30 -5.86
CA ASP A 133 16.06 0.28 -4.59
C ASP A 133 16.69 -1.11 -4.40
N GLY A 134 17.96 -1.25 -4.78
CA GLY A 134 18.75 -2.47 -4.63
C GLY A 134 19.34 -2.61 -3.23
N THR A 135 18.54 -2.43 -2.18
CA THR A 135 19.04 -2.36 -0.79
C THR A 135 19.35 -3.71 -0.15
N GLN A 136 19.14 -4.84 -0.85
CA GLN A 136 19.47 -6.15 -0.31
C GLN A 136 20.23 -7.01 -1.30
N TYR A 137 21.46 -7.37 -0.88
CA TYR A 137 22.17 -8.51 -1.43
C TYR A 137 21.68 -9.76 -0.70
N PHE A 138 21.21 -10.75 -1.45
CA PHE A 138 20.99 -12.09 -0.90
C PHE A 138 22.33 -12.65 -0.41
N SER A 139 22.44 -12.91 0.89
CA SER A 139 23.58 -13.58 1.49
C SER A 139 23.14 -14.91 2.08
N SER A 140 23.83 -16.00 1.73
CA SER A 140 23.60 -17.31 2.32
C SER A 140 24.93 -17.98 2.64
N HIS A 141 24.97 -18.72 3.75
CA HIS A 141 26.10 -19.58 4.09
C HIS A 141 26.06 -20.92 3.35
N THR A 142 24.91 -21.30 2.78
CA THR A 142 24.69 -22.62 2.18
C THR A 142 24.43 -22.56 0.67
N ILE A 143 23.83 -21.48 0.18
CA ILE A 143 23.51 -21.29 -1.24
C ILE A 143 24.54 -20.34 -1.85
N HIS A 144 25.40 -20.87 -2.72
CA HIS A 144 26.43 -20.10 -3.41
C HIS A 144 26.61 -20.58 -4.86
N CYS A 145 27.13 -19.71 -5.71
CA CYS A 145 27.64 -20.03 -7.04
C CYS A 145 28.97 -19.29 -7.27
N ASP A 146 29.70 -19.65 -8.33
CA ASP A 146 31.02 -19.08 -8.62
C ASP A 146 31.03 -17.56 -8.87
N ASN A 147 29.86 -16.97 -9.15
CA ASN A 147 29.69 -15.53 -9.38
C ASN A 147 29.21 -14.76 -8.12
N CYS A 148 28.99 -15.43 -6.99
CA CYS A 148 28.57 -14.76 -5.75
C CYS A 148 29.71 -13.93 -5.15
N SER A 149 29.41 -12.71 -4.70
CA SER A 149 30.37 -11.92 -3.91
C SER A 149 30.57 -12.55 -2.53
N THR A 150 31.82 -12.86 -2.19
CA THR A 150 32.19 -13.45 -0.89
C THR A 150 32.83 -12.40 0.01
N LYS A 151 32.36 -12.33 1.26
CA LYS A 151 32.96 -11.49 2.30
C LYS A 151 33.63 -12.39 3.32
N ASN A 152 34.96 -12.46 3.29
CA ASN A 152 35.73 -13.17 4.30
C ASN A 152 35.88 -12.28 5.54
N HIS A 153 35.47 -12.77 6.71
CA HIS A 153 35.70 -12.06 7.96
C HIS A 153 37.21 -11.95 8.22
N ARG A 154 37.69 -10.76 8.59
CA ARG A 154 39.11 -10.51 8.91
C ARG A 154 39.61 -11.30 10.13
N ASN A 155 38.72 -12.01 10.83
CA ASN A 155 38.99 -12.63 12.13
C ASN A 155 39.00 -14.17 12.07
N GLY A 156 38.94 -14.78 10.87
CA GLY A 156 39.17 -16.23 10.72
C GLY A 156 38.17 -17.13 11.46
N THR A 157 36.94 -16.67 11.65
CA THR A 157 35.79 -17.50 12.07
C THR A 157 34.64 -17.29 11.10
#